data_AF-A0A7W1CHY0-F1
#
_entry.id   AF-A0A7W1CHY0-F1
#
_cell.length_a   1.000
_cell.length_b   1.000
_cell.length_c   1.000
_cell.angle_alpha   90.00
_cell.angle_beta   90.00
_cell.angle_gamma   90.00
#
_symmetry.space_group_name_H-M   'P 1'
#
loop_
_entity.id
_entity.type
_entity.pdbx_description
1 polymer ?
#
loop_
_entity_poly.entity_id
_entity_poly.type
_entity_poly.pdbx_seq_one_letter_code
_entity_poly.pdbx_strand_id
1 'polypeptide(L)'
;MMKKLMNSVFFMLMAYQGCLGAHCQMPCGIYHDDMEYDRIDQYVETMYKAMSVLNTSKFSDTKERNEFMRWVMQKEKASDEAAHMIMHYFLQQKILPGGDDTIKKLIAAHNLLYYTVCIKQTVDLKFVNQFYDEWEKFKLMFHREGYEVEMEKIRLQKEKAKKEAAGIVDDHKQDHPQIHDHAHANGHAHDHDHSDDAMPGLKKEAAKE
;
A
#
# COMPACT_ATOMS: atom_id res chain seq x y z
N MET A 1 -29.26 -35.77 -32.10
CA MET A 1 -29.26 -34.34 -31.71
C MET A 1 -29.10 -34.15 -30.20
N MET A 2 -29.83 -34.87 -29.34
CA MET A 2 -29.78 -34.71 -27.87
C MET A 2 -28.39 -34.91 -27.25
N LYS A 3 -27.56 -35.85 -27.74
CA LYS A 3 -26.18 -36.05 -27.22
C LYS A 3 -25.25 -34.86 -27.50
N LYS A 4 -25.44 -34.13 -28.61
CA LYS A 4 -24.65 -32.93 -28.94
C LYS A 4 -25.06 -31.74 -28.08
N LEU A 5 -26.36 -31.62 -27.77
CA LEU A 5 -26.86 -30.65 -26.79
C LEU A 5 -26.34 -30.95 -25.38
N MET A 6 -26.35 -32.21 -24.96
CA MET A 6 -25.89 -32.60 -23.62
C MET A 6 -24.39 -32.36 -23.43
N ASN A 7 -23.57 -32.61 -24.46
CA ASN A 7 -22.13 -32.31 -24.42
C ASN A 7 -21.86 -30.79 -24.44
N SER A 8 -22.69 -30.00 -25.13
CA SER A 8 -22.58 -28.53 -25.14
C SER A 8 -22.94 -27.91 -23.80
N VAL A 9 -23.95 -28.44 -23.12
CA VAL A 9 -24.35 -27.98 -21.76
C VAL A 9 -23.27 -28.34 -20.74
N PHE A 10 -22.67 -29.52 -20.85
CA PHE A 10 -21.57 -29.94 -19.97
C PHE A 10 -20.32 -29.05 -20.15
N PHE A 11 -19.98 -28.69 -21.39
CA PHE A 11 -18.86 -27.79 -21.68
C PHE A 11 -19.11 -26.37 -21.15
N MET A 12 -20.36 -25.91 -21.16
CA MET A 12 -20.75 -24.60 -20.62
C MET A 12 -20.75 -24.58 -19.07
N LEU A 13 -21.04 -25.70 -18.41
CA LEU A 13 -20.95 -25.82 -16.95
C LEU A 13 -19.50 -25.80 -16.44
N MET A 14 -18.56 -26.42 -17.18
CA MET A 14 -17.13 -26.43 -16.79
C MET A 14 -16.46 -25.06 -16.92
N ALA A 15 -16.91 -24.21 -17.84
CA ALA A 15 -16.40 -22.85 -18.00
C ALA A 15 -16.78 -21.90 -16.84
N TYR A 16 -17.66 -22.33 -15.93
CA TYR A 16 -18.14 -21.53 -14.79
C TYR A 16 -17.28 -21.67 -13.52
N GLN A 17 -16.14 -22.37 -13.58
CA GLN A 17 -15.24 -22.60 -12.43
C GLN A 17 -14.27 -21.43 -12.14
N GLY A 18 -14.58 -20.22 -12.59
CA GLY A 18 -13.67 -19.09 -12.58
C GLY A 18 -14.02 -17.99 -11.60
N CYS A 19 -14.14 -18.27 -10.30
CA CYS A 19 -13.91 -17.28 -9.25
C CYS A 19 -13.78 -17.95 -7.87
N LEU A 20 -12.77 -18.81 -7.71
CA LEU A 20 -12.31 -19.17 -6.37
C LEU A 20 -11.51 -17.97 -5.84
N GLY A 21 -12.21 -17.00 -5.26
CA GLY A 21 -11.62 -15.97 -4.41
C GLY A 21 -11.02 -16.65 -3.19
N ALA A 22 -9.82 -17.20 -3.34
CA ALA A 22 -9.08 -17.83 -2.26
C ALA A 22 -8.60 -16.73 -1.30
N HIS A 23 -9.44 -16.37 -0.34
CA HIS A 23 -9.01 -15.82 0.94
C HIS A 23 -9.68 -16.67 2.02
N CYS A 24 -9.32 -17.95 2.06
CA CYS A 24 -9.68 -18.79 3.19
C CYS A 24 -9.15 -18.09 4.43
N GLN A 25 -10.04 -17.57 5.28
CA GLN A 25 -9.77 -17.03 6.61
C GLN A 25 -9.31 -18.12 7.60
N MET A 26 -8.63 -19.13 7.06
CA MET A 26 -8.07 -20.23 7.81
C MET A 26 -6.90 -19.65 8.61
N PRO A 27 -6.87 -19.84 9.93
CA PRO A 27 -5.81 -19.31 10.79
C PRO A 27 -4.51 -20.11 10.52
N CYS A 28 -3.81 -19.75 9.45
CA CYS A 28 -2.55 -20.40 9.05
C CYS A 28 -1.32 -19.77 9.73
N GLY A 29 -1.49 -18.62 10.40
CA GLY A 29 -0.41 -17.92 11.10
C GLY A 29 0.64 -17.28 10.17
N ILE A 30 0.40 -17.28 8.85
CA ILE A 30 1.28 -16.68 7.85
C ILE A 30 0.71 -15.30 7.51
N TYR A 31 1.43 -14.25 7.90
CA TYR A 31 1.00 -12.87 7.80
C TYR A 31 2.04 -12.04 7.05
N HIS A 32 1.71 -11.57 5.85
CA HIS A 32 2.60 -10.68 5.11
C HIS A 32 2.15 -9.24 5.34
N ASP A 33 2.37 -8.74 6.56
CA ASP A 33 1.88 -7.43 7.01
C ASP A 33 2.34 -6.32 6.06
N ASP A 34 3.60 -6.34 5.62
CA ASP A 34 4.16 -5.35 4.68
C ASP A 34 3.41 -5.30 3.34
N MET A 35 2.96 -6.45 2.82
CA MET A 35 2.20 -6.48 1.56
C MET A 35 0.81 -5.87 1.73
N GLU A 36 0.17 -6.10 2.88
CA GLU A 36 -1.13 -5.49 3.19
C GLU A 36 -0.93 -3.98 3.46
N TYR A 37 0.20 -3.58 4.03
CA TYR A 37 0.55 -2.18 4.22
C TYR A 37 0.74 -1.44 2.91
N ASP A 38 1.60 -1.95 2.02
CA ASP A 38 1.83 -1.37 0.70
C ASP A 38 0.53 -1.26 -0.10
N ARG A 39 -0.35 -2.26 0.01
CA ARG A 39 -1.63 -2.25 -0.69
C ARG A 39 -2.57 -1.16 -0.15
N ILE A 40 -2.65 -0.99 1.17
CA ILE A 40 -3.45 0.10 1.76
C ILE A 40 -2.83 1.45 1.39
N ASP A 41 -1.51 1.59 1.44
CA ASP A 41 -0.81 2.82 1.07
C ASP A 41 -1.10 3.20 -0.39
N GLN A 42 -1.08 2.23 -1.32
CA GLN A 42 -1.48 2.44 -2.71
C GLN A 42 -2.95 2.90 -2.85
N TYR A 43 -3.87 2.37 -2.04
CA TYR A 43 -5.26 2.85 -2.04
C TYR A 43 -5.39 4.26 -1.49
N VAL A 44 -4.61 4.64 -0.46
CA VAL A 44 -4.53 6.01 0.05
C VAL A 44 -4.05 6.97 -1.03
N GLU A 45 -2.99 6.64 -1.76
CA GLU A 45 -2.52 7.45 -2.89
C GLU A 45 -3.59 7.59 -3.98
N THR A 46 -4.29 6.50 -4.28
CA THR A 46 -5.39 6.50 -5.26
C THR A 46 -6.55 7.40 -4.82
N MET A 47 -6.95 7.31 -3.54
CA MET A 47 -7.98 8.17 -2.94
C MET A 47 -7.56 9.65 -2.99
N TYR A 48 -6.33 9.96 -2.59
CA TYR A 48 -5.76 11.31 -2.63
C TYR A 48 -5.76 11.87 -4.06
N LYS A 49 -5.27 11.09 -5.02
CA LYS A 49 -5.20 11.48 -6.42
C LYS A 49 -6.58 11.75 -7.00
N ALA A 50 -7.53 10.84 -6.74
CA ALA A 50 -8.90 10.98 -7.20
C ALA A 50 -9.55 12.26 -6.66
N MET A 51 -9.48 12.50 -5.35
CA MET A 51 -10.06 13.70 -4.73
C MET A 51 -9.40 14.99 -5.22
N SER A 52 -8.08 14.96 -5.42
CA SER A 52 -7.33 16.10 -5.99
C SER A 52 -7.81 16.44 -7.40
N VAL A 53 -7.98 15.43 -8.27
CA VAL A 53 -8.51 15.64 -9.62
C VAL A 53 -9.93 16.17 -9.56
N LEU A 54 -10.80 15.56 -8.73
CA LEU A 54 -12.20 15.98 -8.57
C LEU A 54 -12.33 17.43 -8.08
N ASN A 55 -11.46 17.89 -7.19
CA ASN A 55 -11.44 19.28 -6.70
C ASN A 55 -11.09 20.31 -7.80
N THR A 56 -10.27 19.92 -8.77
CA THR A 56 -9.81 20.82 -9.84
C THR A 56 -10.62 20.72 -11.13
N SER A 57 -11.49 19.72 -11.23
CA SER A 57 -12.33 19.48 -12.41
C SER A 57 -13.34 20.60 -12.61
N LYS A 58 -13.41 21.14 -13.83
CA LYS A 58 -14.38 22.14 -14.26
C LYS A 58 -15.67 21.53 -14.78
N PHE A 59 -15.68 20.21 -15.03
CA PHE A 59 -16.85 19.45 -15.50
C PHE A 59 -17.46 20.02 -16.81
N SER A 60 -16.61 20.57 -17.68
CA SER A 60 -17.02 21.45 -18.77
C SER A 60 -17.38 20.72 -20.07
N ASP A 61 -16.58 19.73 -20.46
CA ASP A 61 -16.80 18.94 -21.67
C ASP A 61 -17.09 17.45 -21.39
N THR A 62 -17.49 16.71 -22.43
CA THR A 62 -17.86 15.30 -22.29
C THR A 62 -16.70 14.41 -21.85
N LYS A 63 -15.46 14.71 -22.27
CA LYS A 63 -14.28 13.96 -21.86
C LYS A 63 -14.01 14.18 -20.37
N GLU A 64 -14.02 15.44 -19.93
CA GLU A 64 -13.82 15.82 -18.53
C GLU A 64 -14.90 15.22 -17.62
N ARG A 65 -16.18 15.23 -18.05
CA ARG A 65 -17.26 14.57 -17.33
C ARG A 65 -17.06 13.07 -17.19
N ASN A 66 -16.58 12.39 -18.23
CA ASN A 66 -16.28 10.97 -18.17
C ASN A 66 -15.13 10.68 -17.21
N GLU A 67 -14.07 11.49 -17.23
CA GLU A 67 -12.94 11.39 -16.30
C GLU A 67 -13.39 11.63 -14.85
N PHE A 68 -14.23 12.64 -14.61
CA PHE A 68 -14.80 12.93 -13.30
C PHE A 68 -15.55 11.71 -12.74
N MET A 69 -16.46 11.13 -13.53
CA MET A 69 -17.22 9.95 -13.11
C MET A 69 -16.31 8.74 -12.83
N ARG A 70 -15.24 8.55 -13.63
CA ARG A 70 -14.25 7.50 -13.38
C ARG A 70 -13.50 7.71 -12.06
N TRP A 71 -13.12 8.94 -11.74
CA TRP A 71 -12.46 9.24 -10.47
C TRP A 71 -13.38 9.08 -9.26
N VAL A 72 -14.67 9.40 -9.39
CA VAL A 72 -15.69 9.08 -8.36
C VAL A 72 -15.76 7.57 -8.13
N MET A 73 -15.90 6.78 -9.19
CA MET A 73 -15.93 5.31 -9.06
C MET A 73 -14.62 4.73 -8.52
N GLN A 74 -13.48 5.29 -8.91
CA GLN A 74 -12.17 4.80 -8.51
C GLN A 74 -11.89 5.06 -7.02
N LYS A 75 -12.25 6.25 -6.49
CA LYS A 75 -12.11 6.51 -5.04
C LYS A 75 -13.05 5.65 -4.22
N GLU A 76 -14.26 5.37 -4.73
CA GLU A 76 -15.24 4.51 -4.07
C GLU A 76 -14.66 3.10 -3.91
N LYS A 77 -14.17 2.54 -5.02
CA LYS A 77 -13.55 1.22 -5.06
C LYS A 77 -12.31 1.16 -4.15
N ALA A 78 -11.40 2.12 -4.24
CA ALA A 78 -10.20 2.13 -3.39
C ALA A 78 -10.54 2.18 -1.89
N SER A 79 -11.57 2.95 -1.53
CA SER A 79 -12.08 3.04 -0.16
C SER A 79 -12.68 1.71 0.32
N ASP A 80 -13.42 1.00 -0.55
CA ASP A 80 -13.97 -0.32 -0.27
C ASP A 80 -12.88 -1.38 -0.06
N GLU A 81 -11.87 -1.42 -0.93
CA GLU A 81 -10.78 -2.38 -0.80
C GLU A 81 -9.96 -2.14 0.47
N ALA A 82 -9.67 -0.87 0.82
CA ALA A 82 -9.03 -0.51 2.08
C ALA A 82 -9.87 -0.97 3.28
N ALA A 83 -11.17 -0.69 3.27
CA ALA A 83 -12.08 -1.11 4.34
C ALA A 83 -12.16 -2.64 4.47
N HIS A 84 -12.22 -3.37 3.34
CA HIS A 84 -12.21 -4.83 3.34
C HIS A 84 -10.95 -5.39 4.00
N MET A 85 -9.76 -4.85 3.72
CA MET A 85 -8.54 -5.32 4.38
C MET A 85 -8.53 -4.99 5.87
N ILE A 86 -8.95 -3.80 6.26
CA ILE A 86 -9.08 -3.42 7.68
C ILE A 86 -10.00 -4.41 8.42
N MET A 87 -11.14 -4.74 7.84
CA MET A 87 -12.09 -5.68 8.44
C MET A 87 -11.59 -7.13 8.43
N HIS A 88 -11.16 -7.64 7.28
CA HIS A 88 -10.86 -9.06 7.11
C HIS A 88 -9.48 -9.45 7.62
N TYR A 89 -8.48 -8.60 7.44
CA TYR A 89 -7.13 -8.90 7.89
C TYR A 89 -6.94 -8.47 9.34
N PHE A 90 -7.23 -7.20 9.65
CA PHE A 90 -6.90 -6.69 10.98
C PHE A 90 -7.95 -7.05 12.04
N LEU A 91 -9.22 -6.70 11.83
CA LEU A 91 -10.27 -6.96 12.84
C LEU A 91 -10.50 -8.46 13.05
N GLN A 92 -10.61 -9.24 11.97
CA GLN A 92 -10.96 -10.66 12.06
C GLN A 92 -9.78 -11.57 12.36
N GLN A 93 -8.54 -11.24 11.93
CA GLN A 93 -7.39 -12.15 12.07
C GLN A 93 -6.30 -11.65 13.02
N LYS A 94 -6.03 -10.34 13.12
CA LYS A 94 -4.88 -9.82 13.88
C LYS A 94 -5.24 -9.33 15.29
N ILE A 95 -6.41 -8.72 15.46
CA ILE A 95 -6.83 -8.18 16.76
C ILE A 95 -7.45 -9.29 17.59
N LEU A 96 -6.71 -9.73 18.62
CA LEU A 96 -7.19 -10.75 19.54
C LEU A 96 -8.25 -10.18 20.50
N PRO A 97 -9.31 -10.95 20.83
CA PRO A 97 -10.25 -10.54 21.86
C PRO A 97 -9.60 -10.60 23.25
N GLY A 98 -9.86 -9.61 24.10
CA GLY A 98 -9.43 -9.60 25.50
C GLY A 98 -7.94 -9.31 25.74
N GLY A 99 -7.20 -8.86 24.73
CA GLY A 99 -5.85 -8.35 24.90
C GLY A 99 -5.84 -6.92 25.48
N ASP A 100 -4.75 -6.57 26.16
CA ASP A 100 -4.61 -5.27 26.83
C ASP A 100 -4.72 -4.08 25.85
N ASP A 101 -4.29 -4.27 24.60
CA ASP A 101 -4.33 -3.24 23.55
C ASP A 101 -5.51 -3.39 22.57
N THR A 102 -6.40 -4.37 22.78
CA THR A 102 -7.53 -4.66 21.89
C THR A 102 -8.42 -3.44 21.72
N ILE A 103 -8.79 -2.75 22.81
CA ILE A 103 -9.67 -1.58 22.76
C ILE A 103 -9.03 -0.47 21.90
N LYS A 104 -7.74 -0.22 22.08
CA LYS A 104 -7.00 0.80 21.33
C LYS A 104 -6.99 0.47 19.83
N LYS A 105 -6.70 -0.79 19.47
CA LYS A 105 -6.69 -1.24 18.08
C LYS A 105 -8.07 -1.19 17.43
N LEU A 106 -9.13 -1.55 18.17
CA LEU A 106 -10.51 -1.48 17.67
C LEU A 106 -10.95 -0.04 17.40
N ILE A 107 -10.62 0.91 18.29
CA ILE A 107 -10.93 2.33 18.08
C ILE A 107 -10.21 2.84 16.81
N ALA A 108 -8.92 2.54 16.67
CA ALA A 108 -8.17 2.99 15.49
C ALA A 108 -8.70 2.37 14.19
N ALA A 109 -9.01 1.07 14.19
CA ALA A 109 -9.65 0.42 13.05
C ALA A 109 -11.01 1.03 12.70
N HIS A 110 -11.82 1.36 13.71
CA HIS A 110 -13.10 2.04 13.49
C HIS A 110 -12.92 3.44 12.87
N ASN A 111 -11.96 4.23 13.36
CA ASN A 111 -11.66 5.55 12.80
C ASN A 111 -11.29 5.45 11.32
N LEU A 112 -10.42 4.49 10.96
CA LEU A 112 -10.06 4.23 9.56
C LEU A 112 -11.28 3.90 8.71
N LEU A 113 -12.15 3.00 9.18
CA LEU A 113 -13.39 2.63 8.48
C LEU A 113 -14.38 3.79 8.36
N TYR A 114 -14.42 4.69 9.33
CA TYR A 114 -15.24 5.89 9.25
C TYR A 114 -14.71 6.85 8.19
N TYR A 115 -13.38 7.07 8.15
CA TYR A 115 -12.76 7.94 7.16
C TYR A 115 -12.93 7.45 5.73
N THR A 116 -12.93 6.13 5.47
CA THR A 116 -13.25 5.61 4.12
C THR A 116 -14.64 6.03 3.66
N VAL A 117 -15.65 6.05 4.55
CA VAL A 117 -17.00 6.55 4.22
C VAL A 117 -16.98 8.05 3.91
N CYS A 118 -16.24 8.85 4.68
CA CYS A 118 -16.10 10.29 4.41
C CYS A 118 -15.42 10.58 3.07
N ILE A 119 -14.38 9.80 2.73
CA ILE A 119 -13.65 9.90 1.45
C ILE A 119 -14.57 9.60 0.26
N LYS A 120 -15.44 8.58 0.38
CA LYS A 120 -16.47 8.25 -0.63
C LYS A 120 -17.45 9.38 -0.85
N GLN A 121 -17.88 10.03 0.21
CA GLN A 121 -18.96 11.02 0.17
C GLN A 121 -18.51 12.44 -0.20
N THR A 122 -17.20 12.75 -0.11
CA THR A 122 -16.70 14.13 -0.24
C THR A 122 -15.51 14.24 -1.19
N VAL A 123 -15.02 15.47 -1.38
CA VAL A 123 -13.75 15.78 -2.06
C VAL A 123 -12.76 16.53 -1.14
N ASP A 124 -13.06 16.63 0.16
CA ASP A 124 -12.19 17.28 1.13
C ASP A 124 -10.98 16.40 1.48
N LEU A 125 -9.79 16.82 1.04
CA LEU A 125 -8.53 16.09 1.25
C LEU A 125 -8.18 15.88 2.73
N LYS A 126 -8.80 16.63 3.64
CA LYS A 126 -8.65 16.42 5.09
C LYS A 126 -8.90 14.98 5.50
N PHE A 127 -9.94 14.32 4.95
CA PHE A 127 -10.27 12.96 5.36
C PHE A 127 -9.25 11.92 4.90
N VAL A 128 -8.61 12.14 3.74
CA VAL A 128 -7.51 11.28 3.27
C VAL A 128 -6.29 11.45 4.16
N ASN A 129 -5.96 12.69 4.54
CA ASN A 129 -4.85 12.96 5.47
C ASN A 129 -5.11 12.36 6.85
N GLN A 130 -6.34 12.48 7.37
CA GLN A 130 -6.73 11.87 8.64
C GLN A 130 -6.68 10.34 8.59
N PHE A 131 -7.12 9.74 7.48
CA PHE A 131 -6.96 8.30 7.25
C PHE A 131 -5.47 7.92 7.28
N TYR A 132 -4.62 8.63 6.54
CA TYR A 132 -3.20 8.35 6.44
C TYR A 132 -2.50 8.48 7.81
N ASP A 133 -2.74 9.55 8.55
CA ASP A 133 -2.15 9.77 9.87
C ASP A 133 -2.56 8.70 10.89
N GLU A 134 -3.82 8.26 10.84
CA GLU A 134 -4.32 7.17 11.68
C GLU A 134 -3.73 5.83 11.23
N TRP A 135 -3.58 5.63 9.92
CA TRP A 135 -3.05 4.42 9.32
C TRP A 135 -1.58 4.20 9.70
N GLU A 136 -0.74 5.23 9.63
CA GLU A 136 0.66 5.17 10.08
C GLU A 136 0.75 4.75 11.56
N LYS A 137 -0.07 5.34 12.43
CA LYS A 137 -0.13 4.95 13.85
C LYS A 137 -0.63 3.53 14.03
N PHE A 138 -1.60 3.11 13.22
CA PHE A 138 -2.18 1.78 13.27
C PHE A 138 -1.16 0.69 12.88
N LYS A 139 -0.36 0.90 11.83
CA LYS A 139 0.74 -0.01 11.43
C LYS A 139 1.72 -0.28 12.58
N LEU A 140 2.06 0.75 13.35
CA LEU A 140 2.95 0.63 14.50
C LEU A 140 2.38 -0.24 15.64
N MET A 141 1.07 -0.43 15.71
CA MET A 141 0.43 -1.29 16.71
C MET A 141 0.62 -2.79 16.43
N PHE A 142 1.12 -3.15 15.24
CA PHE A 142 1.33 -4.53 14.81
C PHE A 142 2.79 -4.86 14.49
N HIS A 143 3.70 -3.87 14.56
CA HIS A 143 5.12 -4.11 14.42
C HIS A 143 5.60 -5.12 15.46
N ARG A 144 6.03 -6.29 14.98
CA ARG A 144 6.77 -7.28 15.75
C ARG A 144 8.25 -7.02 15.51
N GLU A 145 9.01 -6.69 16.54
CA GLU A 145 10.47 -6.86 16.47
C GLU A 145 10.77 -8.33 16.10
N GLY A 146 11.51 -8.54 15.00
CA GLY A 146 11.97 -9.87 14.58
C GLY A 146 11.00 -10.72 13.72
N TYR A 147 10.03 -10.13 13.01
CA TYR A 147 9.24 -10.90 12.03
C TYR A 147 10.08 -11.22 10.78
N GLU A 148 10.58 -12.45 10.70
CA GLU A 148 11.22 -12.99 9.50
C GLU A 148 10.31 -14.02 8.81
N VAL A 149 10.07 -13.84 7.51
CA VAL A 149 9.29 -14.76 6.68
C VAL A 149 9.96 -16.15 6.68
N GLU A 150 9.23 -17.18 7.11
CA GLU A 150 9.80 -18.53 7.26
C GLU A 150 10.36 -19.11 5.96
N MET A 151 9.74 -18.78 4.82
CA MET A 151 10.24 -19.17 3.50
C MET A 151 11.58 -18.52 3.16
N GLU A 152 11.83 -17.30 3.64
CA GLU A 152 13.11 -16.62 3.47
C GLU A 152 14.19 -17.29 4.31
N LYS A 153 13.88 -17.70 5.55
CA LYS A 153 14.80 -18.52 6.36
C LYS A 153 15.14 -19.83 5.66
N ILE A 154 14.13 -20.52 5.12
CA ILE A 154 14.32 -21.78 4.39
C ILE A 154 15.17 -21.56 3.14
N ARG A 155 14.95 -20.46 2.40
CA ARG A 155 15.75 -20.09 1.22
C ARG A 155 17.21 -19.84 1.61
N LEU A 156 17.45 -19.01 2.63
CA LEU A 156 18.79 -18.69 3.13
C LEU A 156 19.50 -19.92 3.69
N GLN A 157 18.78 -20.83 4.37
CA GLN A 157 19.31 -22.11 4.84
C GLN A 157 19.67 -23.03 3.67
N LYS A 158 18.84 -23.12 2.63
CA LYS A 158 19.15 -23.87 1.40
C LYS A 158 20.34 -23.29 0.65
N GLU A 159 20.43 -21.96 0.58
CA GLU A 159 21.55 -21.25 -0.03
C GLU A 159 22.84 -21.47 0.77
N LYS A 160 22.80 -21.41 2.11
CA LYS A 160 23.92 -21.77 2.99
C LYS A 160 24.33 -23.23 2.82
N ALA A 161 23.41 -24.17 2.91
CA ALA A 161 23.70 -25.60 2.73
C ALA A 161 24.28 -25.90 1.35
N LYS A 162 23.83 -25.18 0.30
CA LYS A 162 24.38 -25.30 -1.06
C LYS A 162 25.79 -24.69 -1.18
N LYS A 163 26.05 -23.55 -0.53
CA LYS A 163 27.39 -22.94 -0.43
C LYS A 163 28.36 -23.84 0.33
N GLU A 164 27.93 -24.41 1.45
CA GLU A 164 28.69 -25.37 2.27
C GLU A 164 28.98 -26.67 1.50
N ALA A 165 27.98 -27.23 0.81
CA ALA A 165 28.17 -28.42 -0.05
C ALA A 165 29.06 -28.15 -1.27
N ALA A 166 29.13 -26.90 -1.73
CA ALA A 166 30.04 -26.46 -2.80
C ALA A 166 31.45 -26.10 -2.28
N GLY A 167 31.72 -26.22 -0.98
CA GLY A 167 33.03 -25.92 -0.37
C GLY A 167 33.37 -24.43 -0.31
N ILE A 168 32.38 -23.54 -0.42
CA ILE A 168 32.58 -22.09 -0.33
C ILE A 168 32.29 -21.65 1.11
N VAL A 169 33.35 -21.38 1.89
CA VAL A 169 33.25 -20.85 3.25
C VAL A 169 33.08 -19.33 3.17
N ASP A 170 31.96 -18.82 3.70
CA ASP A 170 31.70 -17.38 3.80
C ASP A 170 32.46 -16.84 5.03
N ASP A 171 33.69 -16.38 4.82
CA ASP A 171 34.47 -15.64 5.82
C ASP A 171 34.02 -14.19 5.82
N HIS A 172 32.95 -13.88 6.54
CA HIS A 172 32.82 -12.55 7.13
C HIS A 172 32.07 -12.62 8.45
N LYS A 173 32.86 -12.82 9.50
CA LYS A 173 32.51 -12.41 10.85
C LYS A 173 32.93 -10.95 11.01
N GLN A 174 31.96 -10.03 10.97
CA GLN A 174 32.16 -8.70 11.54
C GLN A 174 30.95 -8.33 12.39
N ASP A 175 31.05 -8.69 13.68
CA ASP A 175 30.47 -7.87 14.74
C ASP A 175 31.30 -6.58 14.81
N HIS A 176 30.68 -5.42 14.70
CA HIS A 176 30.66 -4.49 15.84
C HIS A 176 29.63 -3.35 15.62
N PRO A 177 29.04 -2.85 16.71
CA PRO A 177 28.13 -1.71 16.74
C PRO A 177 28.94 -0.40 16.79
N GLN A 178 28.42 0.71 16.25
CA GLN A 178 28.53 2.04 16.86
C GLN A 178 27.68 3.08 16.10
N ILE A 179 27.35 4.09 16.88
CA ILE A 179 26.42 5.19 16.71
C ILE A 179 27.04 6.34 15.89
N HIS A 180 26.15 7.17 15.34
CA HIS A 180 26.27 8.60 15.01
C HIS A 180 26.84 9.08 13.65
N ASP A 181 25.98 9.89 13.03
CA ASP A 181 26.18 11.15 12.32
C ASP A 181 27.24 11.23 11.24
N HIS A 182 26.80 11.40 10.00
CA HIS A 182 27.51 12.27 9.07
C HIS A 182 26.56 13.16 8.25
N ALA A 183 26.64 14.44 8.58
CA ALA A 183 26.25 15.57 7.78
C ALA A 183 26.77 15.46 6.33
N HIS A 184 25.93 15.84 5.37
CA HIS A 184 26.33 16.00 3.98
C HIS A 184 27.22 17.24 3.82
N ALA A 185 28.52 17.02 3.68
CA ALA A 185 29.46 18.02 3.18
C ALA A 185 30.06 17.54 1.84
N ASN A 186 29.67 18.28 0.79
CA ASN A 186 30.36 18.56 -0.47
C ASN A 186 30.68 17.45 -1.47
N GLY A 187 30.23 17.71 -2.70
CA GLY A 187 31.20 18.04 -3.75
C GLY A 187 31.41 16.98 -4.82
N HIS A 188 30.47 16.87 -5.77
CA HIS A 188 30.85 16.46 -7.12
C HIS A 188 30.56 17.61 -8.10
N ALA A 189 31.62 18.34 -8.40
CA ALA A 189 31.73 19.17 -9.59
C ALA A 189 31.65 18.25 -10.80
N HIS A 190 30.69 18.50 -11.68
CA HIS A 190 30.75 18.06 -13.07
C HIS A 190 30.96 19.31 -13.91
N ASP A 191 32.16 19.40 -14.50
CA ASP A 191 32.49 20.33 -15.57
C ASP A 191 31.60 20.04 -16.78
N HIS A 192 30.78 21.01 -17.14
CA HIS A 192 30.36 21.20 -18.52
C HIS A 192 30.55 22.68 -18.86
N ASP A 193 31.59 22.91 -19.66
CA ASP A 193 31.97 24.21 -20.21
C ASP A 193 30.91 24.75 -21.18
N HIS A 194 30.93 26.08 -21.26
CA HIS A 194 29.92 27.01 -21.65
C HIS A 194 29.61 27.06 -23.16
N SER A 195 28.37 27.43 -23.49
CA SER A 195 28.17 28.54 -24.42
C SER A 195 26.89 29.29 -24.06
N ASP A 196 27.11 30.55 -23.75
CA ASP A 196 26.20 31.57 -23.24
C ASP A 196 25.01 31.87 -24.16
N ASP A 197 23.84 32.09 -23.54
CA ASP A 197 23.00 33.25 -23.86
C ASP A 197 22.11 33.55 -22.64
N ALA A 198 22.44 34.65 -21.95
CA ALA A 198 21.81 35.10 -20.73
C ALA A 198 20.88 36.30 -20.99
N MET A 199 19.90 36.44 -20.08
CA MET A 199 19.33 37.67 -19.47
C MET A 199 17.80 37.80 -19.59
N PRO A 200 17.09 38.53 -18.68
CA PRO A 200 17.10 38.37 -17.23
C PRO A 200 15.71 38.59 -16.55
N GLY A 201 15.55 38.02 -15.35
CA GLY A 201 14.98 38.71 -14.18
C GLY A 201 13.45 38.78 -14.01
N LEU A 202 12.96 38.34 -12.85
CA LEU A 202 12.06 39.13 -12.02
C LEU A 202 11.96 38.59 -10.58
N LYS A 203 11.96 39.54 -9.65
CA LYS A 203 12.17 39.42 -8.21
C LYS A 203 10.97 38.83 -7.48
N LYS A 204 11.25 38.16 -6.37
CA LYS A 204 10.32 37.96 -5.25
C LYS A 204 10.12 39.29 -4.52
N GLU A 205 8.87 39.61 -4.19
CA GLU A 205 8.52 40.48 -3.08
C GLU A 205 7.62 39.70 -2.11
N ALA A 206 7.91 39.88 -0.83
CA ALA A 206 7.10 39.47 0.30
C ALA A 206 6.50 40.74 0.91
N ALA A 207 5.20 40.72 1.22
CA ALA A 207 4.52 41.57 2.20
C ALA A 207 3.15 40.93 2.46
N LYS A 208 2.85 40.49 3.70
CA LYS A 208 2.10 41.26 4.71
C LYS A 208 0.75 41.76 4.21
N GLU A 209 -0.31 40.97 4.44
CA GLU A 209 -1.42 41.23 5.38
C GLU A 209 -2.31 39.98 5.48
#